data_AF-H1LD60-F1
#
_entry.id   AF-H1LD60-F1
#
_cell.length_a   1.000
_cell.length_b   1.000
_cell.length_c   1.000
_cell.angle_alpha   90.00
_cell.angle_beta   90.00
_cell.angle_gamma   90.00
#
_symmetry.space_group_name_H-M   'P 1'
#
loop_
_entity.id
_entity.type
_entity.pdbx_description
1 polymer ?
#
loop_
_entity_poly.entity_id
_entity_poly.type
_entity_poly.pdbx_seq_one_letter_code
_entity_poly.pdbx_strand_id
1 'polypeptide(L)' 'MKGTLTIDPNNQISRIDERIYGSFIEQLGRAVYNGIYQPGQVTADKDGLRQDVIDAIKKLNVPIVRYPGGNFVSQYK' A
#
# COMPACT_ATOMS: atom_id res chain seq x y z
N MET A 1 10.08 9.03 34.36
CA MET A 1 9.54 10.32 33.84
C MET A 1 8.02 10.24 33.89
N LYS A 2 7.31 11.29 34.30
CA LYS A 2 5.84 11.39 34.24
C LYS A 2 5.46 12.42 33.18
N GLY A 3 4.47 12.10 32.34
CA GLY A 3 3.91 13.01 31.34
C GLY A 3 2.39 13.14 31.50
N THR A 4 1.85 14.26 31.04
CA THR A 4 0.41 14.56 31.09
C THR A 4 -0.09 14.83 29.66
N LEU A 5 -1.29 14.32 29.34
CA LEU A 5 -1.99 14.52 28.06
C LEU A 5 -3.40 15.05 28.33
N THR A 6 -3.83 16.05 27.56
CA THR A 6 -5.20 16.56 27.54
C THR A 6 -5.78 16.40 26.13
N ILE A 7 -7.03 15.93 26.03
CA ILE A 7 -7.76 15.75 24.77
C ILE A 7 -9.03 16.61 24.82
N ASP A 8 -9.16 17.58 23.91
CA ASP A 8 -10.32 18.46 23.78
C ASP A 8 -10.91 18.37 22.35
N PRO A 9 -12.13 17.84 22.17
CA PRO A 9 -12.78 17.73 20.85
C PRO A 9 -13.05 19.05 20.13
N ASN A 10 -13.02 20.19 20.82
CA ASN A 10 -13.21 21.52 20.23
C ASN A 10 -11.91 22.10 19.65
N ASN A 11 -10.75 21.55 20.05
CA ASN A 11 -9.44 21.98 19.57
C ASN A 11 -8.94 21.08 18.43
N GLN A 12 -9.66 21.09 17.30
CA GLN A 12 -9.34 20.27 16.13
C GLN A 12 -8.28 20.93 15.25
N ILE A 13 -7.32 20.14 14.75
CA ILE A 13 -6.33 20.61 13.77
C ILE A 13 -6.96 20.62 12.37
N SER A 14 -7.39 19.45 11.88
CA SER A 14 -8.02 19.28 10.58
C SER A 14 -8.66 17.89 10.46
N ARG A 15 -9.49 17.71 9.42
CA ARG A 15 -9.95 16.38 9.01
C ARG A 15 -8.77 15.60 8.43
N ILE A 16 -8.61 14.36 8.87
CA ILE A 16 -7.62 13.45 8.31
C ILE A 16 -8.03 13.08 6.88
N ASP A 17 -7.14 13.33 5.93
CA ASP A 17 -7.26 12.83 4.56
C ASP A 17 -6.78 11.37 4.54
N GLU A 18 -7.64 10.43 4.13
CA GLU A 18 -7.31 9.01 4.14
C GLU A 18 -6.07 8.69 3.30
N ARG A 19 -5.73 9.51 2.31
CA ARG A 19 -4.58 9.31 1.42
C ARG A 19 -3.24 9.36 2.16
N ILE A 20 -3.18 9.85 3.40
CA ILE A 20 -1.98 9.70 4.25
C ILE A 20 -1.68 8.24 4.59
N TYR A 21 -2.68 7.35 4.50
CA TYR A 21 -2.56 5.90 4.66
C TYR A 21 -2.26 5.19 3.32
N GLY A 22 -1.78 5.94 2.32
CA GLY A 22 -1.37 5.41 1.03
C GLY A 22 -0.16 4.47 1.13
N SER A 23 0.07 3.72 0.05
CA SER A 23 1.22 2.82 -0.10
C SER A 23 1.91 3.02 -1.45
N PHE A 24 2.89 2.17 -1.75
CA PHE A 24 3.74 2.31 -2.92
C PHE A 24 4.21 0.94 -3.43
N ILE A 25 4.08 0.71 -4.74
CA ILE A 25 4.65 -0.45 -5.44
C ILE A 25 5.56 0.03 -6.57
N GLU A 26 6.77 -0.52 -6.61
CA GLU A 26 7.76 -0.29 -7.65
C GLU A 26 8.03 -1.58 -8.43
N GLN A 27 8.45 -1.44 -9.68
CA GLN A 27 9.11 -2.52 -10.42
C GLN A 27 10.52 -2.80 -9.83
N LEU A 28 10.55 -3.34 -8.61
CA LEU A 28 11.77 -3.57 -7.84
C LEU A 28 11.73 -4.91 -7.13
N GLY A 29 12.75 -5.73 -7.36
CA GLY A 29 12.90 -7.04 -6.74
C GLY A 29 11.69 -7.93 -6.96
N ARG A 30 11.00 -8.30 -5.88
CA ARG A 30 9.83 -9.19 -5.88
C ARG A 30 8.52 -8.48 -5.56
N ALA A 31 8.46 -7.15 -5.72
CA ALA A 31 7.24 -6.40 -5.44
C ALA A 31 6.12 -6.74 -6.44
N VAL A 32 6.46 -6.73 -7.74
CA VAL A 32 5.53 -7.11 -8.82
C VAL A 32 5.64 -8.61 -9.13
N TYR A 33 6.76 -9.02 -9.74
CA TYR A 33 6.99 -10.41 -10.13
C TYR A 33 7.37 -11.27 -8.93
N ASN A 34 6.76 -12.45 -8.78
CA ASN A 34 6.85 -13.29 -7.57
C ASN A 34 6.31 -12.60 -6.30
N GLY A 35 5.53 -11.52 -6.48
CA GLY A 35 4.88 -10.74 -5.44
C GLY A 35 3.37 -10.69 -5.66
N ILE A 36 2.86 -9.53 -6.07
CA ILE A 36 1.43 -9.36 -6.41
C ILE A 36 1.03 -10.14 -7.67
N TYR A 37 1.98 -10.38 -8.60
CA TYR A 37 1.76 -11.09 -9.85
C TYR A 37 2.64 -12.34 -9.92
N GLN A 38 2.00 -13.51 -9.99
CA GLN A 38 2.64 -14.82 -10.05
C GLN A 38 1.73 -15.87 -10.74
N PRO A 39 1.69 -15.90 -12.08
CA PRO A 39 0.93 -16.91 -12.83
C PRO A 39 1.31 -18.35 -12.45
N GLY A 40 0.31 -19.23 -12.38
CA GLY A 40 0.49 -20.65 -12.04
C GLY A 40 0.64 -20.95 -10.54
N GLN A 41 0.66 -19.92 -9.68
CA GLN A 41 0.63 -20.10 -8.24
C GLN A 41 -0.81 -20.45 -7.77
N VAL A 42 -0.92 -21.26 -6.70
CA VAL A 42 -2.20 -21.86 -6.25
C VAL A 42 -3.30 -20.84 -5.90
N THR A 43 -2.92 -19.67 -5.39
CA THR A 43 -3.82 -18.58 -5.04
C THR A 43 -3.91 -17.51 -6.13
N ALA A 44 -3.28 -17.69 -7.28
CA ALA A 44 -3.37 -16.77 -8.40
C ALA A 44 -4.70 -16.92 -9.14
N ASP A 45 -5.30 -15.80 -9.55
CA ASP A 45 -6.46 -15.81 -10.43
C ASP A 45 -6.07 -16.01 -11.91
N LYS A 46 -7.07 -15.92 -12.80
CA LYS A 46 -6.89 -16.04 -14.26
C LYS A 46 -5.94 -15.00 -14.87
N ASP A 47 -5.77 -13.86 -14.19
CA ASP A 47 -4.93 -12.75 -14.63
C ASP A 47 -3.54 -12.84 -13.97
N GLY A 48 -3.25 -13.92 -13.22
CA GLY A 48 -1.99 -14.16 -12.55
C GLY A 48 -1.80 -13.39 -11.25
N LEU A 49 -2.84 -12.73 -10.74
CA LEU A 49 -2.78 -11.94 -9.52
C LEU A 49 -3.06 -12.80 -8.30
N ARG A 50 -2.19 -12.70 -7.29
CA ARG A 50 -2.30 -13.48 -6.06
C ARG A 50 -3.44 -12.99 -5.17
N GLN A 51 -4.50 -13.78 -5.05
CA GLN A 51 -5.70 -13.45 -4.27
C GLN A 51 -5.40 -13.33 -2.77
N ASP A 52 -4.50 -14.17 -2.23
CA ASP A 52 -4.08 -14.07 -0.84
C ASP A 52 -3.34 -12.77 -0.52
N VAL A 53 -2.58 -12.23 -1.48
CA VAL A 53 -1.94 -10.91 -1.38
C VAL A 53 -2.99 -9.80 -1.47
N ILE A 54 -3.92 -9.90 -2.43
CA ILE A 54 -5.02 -8.93 -2.58
C ILE A 54 -5.84 -8.84 -1.28
N ASP A 55 -6.20 -9.97 -0.69
CA ASP A 55 -6.99 -10.03 0.53
C ASP A 55 -6.24 -9.46 1.74
N ALA A 56 -4.91 -9.64 1.79
CA ALA A 56 -4.08 -9.00 2.80
C ALA A 56 -4.07 -7.48 2.63
N ILE A 57 -3.92 -6.96 1.40
CA ILE A 57 -3.92 -5.52 1.12
C ILE A 57 -5.28 -4.89 1.42
N LYS A 58 -6.39 -5.56 1.07
CA LYS A 58 -7.75 -5.06 1.37
C LYS A 58 -7.97 -4.81 2.87
N LYS A 59 -7.43 -5.66 3.74
CA LYS A 59 -7.53 -5.50 5.21
C LYS A 59 -6.81 -4.26 5.73
N LEU A 60 -5.86 -3.72 4.98
CA LEU A 60 -5.11 -2.52 5.35
C LEU A 60 -5.84 -1.22 4.99
N ASN A 61 -6.93 -1.28 4.21
CA ASN A 61 -7.68 -0.12 3.74
C ASN A 61 -6.79 0.95 3.05
N VAL A 62 -5.82 0.52 2.24
CA VAL A 62 -4.94 1.43 1.51
C VAL A 62 -5.75 2.17 0.44
N PRO A 63 -5.93 3.51 0.52
CA PRO A 63 -6.82 4.24 -0.38
C PRO A 63 -6.13 4.69 -1.67
N ILE A 64 -4.79 4.72 -1.68
CA ILE A 64 -4.01 5.10 -2.85
C ILE A 64 -2.68 4.33 -2.88
N VAL A 65 -2.26 3.90 -4.06
CA VAL A 65 -0.96 3.24 -4.27
C VAL A 65 -0.20 3.99 -5.36
N ARG A 66 0.98 4.49 -5.03
CA ARG A 66 1.91 5.05 -6.02
C ARG A 66 2.49 3.90 -6.87
N TYR A 67 2.67 4.12 -8.17
CA TYR A 67 3.23 3.18 -9.15
C TYR A 67 3.73 3.97 -10.38
N PRO A 68 4.71 3.53 -11.20
CA PRO A 68 5.48 2.27 -11.19
C PRO A 68 6.80 2.33 -10.41
N GLY A 69 7.04 3.41 -9.67
CA GLY A 69 8.39 3.93 -9.57
C GLY A 69 8.74 4.61 -8.28
N GLY A 70 10.01 4.44 -7.95
CA GLY A 70 10.88 5.35 -7.25
C GLY A 70 11.99 5.66 -8.24
N ASN A 71 13.13 4.98 -8.11
CA ASN A 71 14.23 5.15 -9.06
C ASN A 71 13.98 4.46 -10.42
N PHE A 72 13.16 3.39 -10.45
CA PHE A 72 12.84 2.63 -11.66
C PHE A 72 12.28 3.53 -12.77
N VAL A 73 11.33 4.41 -12.44
CA VAL A 73 10.67 5.25 -13.44
C VAL A 73 11.60 6.30 -14.04
N SER A 74 12.74 6.60 -13.42
CA SER A 74 13.70 7.57 -13.94
C SER A 74 14.34 7.15 -15.27
N GLN A 75 14.30 5.86 -15.61
CA GLN A 75 14.84 5.33 -16.88
C GLN A 75 13.87 4.39 -17.61
N TYR A 76 12.65 4.23 -17.10
CA TYR A 76 11.62 3.45 -17.75
C TYR A 76 11.03 4.23 -18.95
N LYS A 77 10.93 3.59 -20.11
CA LYS A 77 10.44 4.18 -21.36
C LYS A 77 9.21 3.43 -21.86
#